data_AF-A0A8T4XM71-F1
#
_entry.id   AF-A0A8T4XM71-F1
#
_cell.length_a   1.000
_cell.length_b   1.000
_cell.length_c   1.000
_cell.angle_alpha   90.00
_cell.angle_beta   90.00
_cell.angle_gamma   90.00
#
_symmetry.space_group_name_H-M   'P 1'
#
loop_
_entity.id
_entity.type
_entity.pdbx_description
1 polymer ?
#
loop_
_entity_poly.entity_id
_entity_poly.type
_entity_poly.pdbx_seq_one_letter_code
_entity_poly.pdbx_strand_id
1 'polypeptide(L)'
;MKGYIKALVLILVGFAVMLPLASTYPDGLETVAETLGVGESEPLWRGLMPDYTLPTIENPYLSTLLAGLFGTFLVLALSFALGKALSKTS
;
A
#
# COMPACT_ATOMS: atom_id res chain seq x y z
N MET A 1 14.57 -1.27 22.21
CA MET A 1 13.69 -0.22 21.65
C MET A 1 14.28 0.50 20.44
N LYS A 2 15.51 1.05 20.49
CA LYS A 2 16.11 1.83 19.38
C LYS A 2 16.39 1.03 18.09
N GLY A 3 16.63 -0.28 18.18
CA GLY A 3 16.94 -1.13 17.03
C GLY A 3 15.79 -1.26 16.02
N TYR A 4 14.56 -1.42 16.51
CA TYR A 4 13.38 -1.56 15.65
C TYR A 4 13.04 -0.29 14.87
N ILE A 5 13.27 0.89 15.47
CA ILE A 5 13.09 2.17 14.77
C ILE A 5 14.07 2.28 13.60
N LYS A 6 15.34 1.89 13.81
CA LYS A 6 16.34 1.87 12.72
C LYS A 6 15.92 0.90 11.61
N ALA A 7 15.43 -0.28 11.96
CA ALA A 7 14.94 -1.27 11.00
C ALA A 7 13.74 -0.72 10.21
N LEU A 8 12.77 -0.09 10.88
CA LEU A 8 11.61 0.52 10.23
C LEU A 8 12.04 1.61 9.23
N VAL A 9 12.93 2.52 9.64
CA VAL A 9 13.46 3.57 8.76
C VAL A 9 14.16 2.95 7.55
N LEU A 10 14.97 1.91 7.74
CA LEU A 10 15.66 1.23 6.65
C LEU A 10 14.66 0.59 5.66
N ILE A 11 13.59 -0.03 6.15
CA ILE A 11 12.53 -0.61 5.32
C ILE A 11 11.82 0.49 4.52
N LEU A 12 11.45 1.60 5.16
CA LEU A 12 10.75 2.71 4.48
C LEU A 12 11.63 3.38 3.41
N VAL A 13 12.93 3.54 3.69
CA VAL A 13 13.89 4.05 2.70
C VAL A 13 14.06 3.04 1.55
N GLY A 14 14.21 1.75 1.87
CA GLY A 14 14.30 0.69 0.86
C GLY A 14 13.06 0.66 -0.04
N PHE A 15 11.88 0.77 0.54
CA PHE A 15 10.61 0.91 -0.20
C PHE A 15 10.65 2.12 -1.15
N ALA A 16 10.98 3.30 -0.65
CA ALA A 16 11.04 4.52 -1.48
C ALA A 16 12.03 4.42 -2.65
N VAL A 17 13.17 3.76 -2.44
CA VAL A 17 14.20 3.55 -3.47
C VAL A 17 13.78 2.49 -4.49
N MET A 18 13.04 1.47 -4.07
CA MET A 18 12.59 0.38 -4.95
C MET A 18 11.30 0.69 -5.70
N LEU A 19 10.54 1.71 -5.30
CA LEU A 19 9.29 2.12 -5.98
C LEU A 19 9.42 2.29 -7.51
N PRO A 20 10.48 2.91 -8.07
CA PRO A 20 10.63 3.02 -9.53
C PRO A 20 10.85 1.68 -10.24
N LEU A 21 11.17 0.62 -9.49
CA LEU A 21 11.29 -0.75 -10.00
C LEU A 21 9.96 -1.51 -9.95
N ALA A 22 8.88 -0.89 -9.47
CA ALA A 22 7.56 -1.49 -9.50
C ALA A 22 7.12 -1.69 -10.96
N SER A 23 6.60 -2.88 -11.26
CA SER A 23 6.10 -3.22 -12.59
C SER A 23 4.92 -2.31 -12.96
N THR A 24 4.93 -1.82 -14.20
CA THR A 24 3.79 -1.11 -14.81
C THR A 24 2.88 -2.04 -15.61
N TYR A 25 3.22 -3.33 -15.70
CA TYR A 25 2.46 -4.32 -16.45
C TYR A 25 1.34 -4.93 -15.60
N PRO A 26 0.26 -5.40 -16.24
CA PRO A 26 -0.84 -6.07 -15.56
C PRO A 26 -0.36 -7.27 -14.76
N ASP A 27 -1.07 -7.58 -13.68
CA ASP A 27 -0.75 -8.77 -12.91
C ASP A 27 -1.13 -10.06 -13.66
N GLY A 28 -0.78 -11.21 -13.09
CA GLY A 28 -1.06 -12.50 -13.74
C GLY A 28 -2.55 -12.80 -13.90
N LEU A 29 -3.41 -12.29 -13.01
CA LEU A 29 -4.85 -12.50 -13.07
C LEU A 29 -5.47 -11.61 -14.15
N GLU A 30 -5.05 -10.34 -14.19
CA GLU A 30 -5.44 -9.36 -15.20
C GLU A 30 -5.03 -9.83 -16.60
N THR A 31 -3.77 -10.28 -16.78
CA THR A 31 -3.28 -10.82 -18.05
C THR A 31 -4.11 -12.01 -18.55
N VAL A 32 -4.50 -12.92 -17.65
CA VAL A 32 -5.34 -14.07 -17.98
C VAL A 32 -6.76 -13.64 -18.33
N ALA A 33 -7.33 -12.70 -17.57
CA ALA A 33 -8.66 -12.15 -17.82
C ALA A 33 -8.74 -11.49 -19.20
N GLU A 34 -7.75 -10.65 -19.55
CA GLU A 34 -7.62 -10.02 -20.86
C GLU A 34 -7.51 -11.07 -21.98
N THR A 35 -6.67 -12.10 -21.79
CA THR A 35 -6.50 -13.19 -22.77
C THR A 35 -7.79 -13.96 -23.03
N LEU A 36 -8.64 -14.09 -22.01
CA LEU A 36 -9.95 -14.74 -22.09
C LEU A 36 -11.07 -13.80 -22.56
N GLY A 37 -10.77 -12.51 -22.81
CA GLY A 37 -11.76 -11.50 -23.18
C GLY A 37 -12.72 -11.13 -22.04
N VAL A 38 -12.35 -11.45 -20.80
CA VAL A 38 -13.08 -11.03 -19.59
C VAL A 38 -12.60 -9.63 -19.25
N GLY A 39 -13.30 -8.62 -19.76
CA GLY A 39 -12.99 -7.22 -19.43
C GLY A 39 -13.14 -6.95 -17.94
N GLU A 40 -12.34 -6.02 -17.41
CA GLU A 40 -12.55 -5.49 -16.07
C GLU A 40 -13.92 -4.79 -16.01
N SER A 41 -14.83 -5.37 -15.22
CA SER A 41 -16.11 -4.73 -14.93
C SER A 41 -15.90 -3.61 -13.93
N GLU A 42 -16.54 -2.46 -14.15
CA GLU A 42 -16.55 -1.34 -13.21
C GLU A 42 -16.96 -1.80 -11.81
N PRO A 43 -16.07 -1.71 -10.80
CA PRO A 43 -16.37 -2.20 -9.47
C PRO A 43 -17.37 -1.29 -8.77
N LEU A 44 -18.26 -1.89 -7.97
CA LEU A 44 -19.22 -1.15 -7.13
C LEU A 44 -18.54 -0.19 -6.14
N TRP A 45 -17.29 -0.47 -5.78
CA TRP A 45 -16.45 0.39 -4.96
C TRP A 45 -14.98 0.26 -5.36
N ARG A 46 -14.32 1.38 -5.66
CA ARG A 46 -12.91 1.44 -6.08
C ARG A 46 -11.91 1.56 -4.90
N GLY A 47 -12.39 1.46 -3.67
CA GLY A 47 -11.54 1.62 -2.48
C GLY A 47 -11.14 3.07 -2.20
N LEU A 48 -10.24 3.26 -1.23
CA LEU A 48 -9.74 4.60 -0.83
C LEU A 48 -8.57 5.08 -1.68
N MET A 49 -7.73 4.15 -2.17
CA MET A 49 -6.52 4.42 -2.94
C MET A 49 -6.39 3.35 -4.05
N PRO A 50 -7.25 3.40 -5.09
CA PRO A 50 -7.18 2.47 -6.21
C PRO A 50 -5.79 2.50 -6.84
N ASP A 51 -5.28 1.33 -7.21
CA ASP A 51 -3.94 1.14 -7.81
C ASP A 51 -2.80 1.75 -6.99
N TYR A 52 -2.99 1.84 -5.67
CA TYR A 52 -2.06 2.49 -4.74
C TYR A 52 -1.80 3.95 -5.11
N THR A 53 -2.79 4.64 -5.68
CA THR A 53 -2.67 6.05 -6.07
C THR A 53 -3.53 6.97 -5.21
N LEU A 54 -3.05 8.19 -5.04
CA LEU A 54 -3.78 9.32 -4.49
C LEU A 54 -4.26 10.21 -5.65
N PRO A 55 -5.58 10.30 -5.91
CA PRO A 55 -6.11 11.03 -7.06
C PRO A 55 -5.84 12.54 -6.99
N THR A 56 -5.51 13.07 -5.81
CA THR A 56 -5.15 14.48 -5.60
C THR A 56 -3.71 14.81 -6.02
N ILE A 57 -2.87 13.81 -6.29
CA ILE A 57 -1.44 13.99 -6.58
C ILE A 57 -1.13 13.57 -8.01
N GLU A 58 -0.73 14.54 -8.84
CA GLU A 58 -0.42 14.32 -10.25
C GLU A 58 0.87 13.53 -10.49
N ASN A 59 1.87 13.68 -9.60
CA ASN A 59 3.13 12.97 -9.74
C ASN A 59 2.97 11.49 -9.34
N PRO A 60 3.14 10.53 -10.27
CA PRO A 60 2.86 9.11 -9.99
C PRO A 60 3.74 8.55 -8.88
N TYR A 61 5.03 8.90 -8.87
CA TYR A 61 5.97 8.43 -7.84
C TYR A 61 5.57 8.93 -6.45
N LEU A 62 5.27 10.23 -6.31
CA LEU A 62 4.84 10.80 -5.04
C LEU A 62 3.49 10.24 -4.61
N SER A 63 2.58 10.03 -5.56
CA SER A 63 1.26 9.46 -5.33
C SER A 63 1.36 8.05 -4.70
N THR A 64 2.13 7.15 -5.33
CA THR A 64 2.34 5.78 -4.83
C THR A 64 3.14 5.75 -3.53
N LEU A 65 4.17 6.58 -3.40
CA LEU A 65 4.95 6.66 -2.16
C LEU A 65 4.07 7.07 -0.97
N LEU A 66 3.26 8.11 -1.14
CA LEU A 66 2.41 8.61 -0.07
C LEU A 66 1.26 7.65 0.25
N ALA A 67 0.68 6.99 -0.75
CA ALA A 67 -0.31 5.93 -0.52
C ALA A 67 0.27 4.78 0.32
N GLY A 68 1.47 4.30 -0.04
CA GLY A 68 2.17 3.23 0.70
C GLY A 68 2.55 3.63 2.13
N LEU A 69 3.07 4.85 2.31
CA LEU A 69 3.38 5.39 3.64
C LEU A 69 2.12 5.51 4.50
N PHE A 70 1.05 6.07 3.95
CA PHE A 70 -0.22 6.23 4.65
C PHE A 70 -0.78 4.88 5.11
N GLY A 71 -0.85 3.89 4.20
CA GLY A 71 -1.31 2.53 4.52
C GLY A 71 -0.45 1.87 5.61
N THR A 72 0.87 2.02 5.53
CA THR A 72 1.80 1.47 6.53
C THR A 72 1.56 2.07 7.92
N PHE A 73 1.48 3.40 8.01
CA PHE A 73 1.22 4.06 9.29
C PHE A 73 -0.18 3.78 9.83
N LEU A 74 -1.19 3.67 8.96
CA LEU A 74 -2.55 3.32 9.35
C LEU A 74 -2.60 1.93 9.99
N VAL A 75 -2.01 0.92 9.35
CA VAL A 75 -1.99 -0.46 9.88
C VAL A 75 -1.19 -0.52 11.19
N LEU A 76 -0.05 0.16 11.27
CA LEU A 76 0.76 0.22 12.50
C LEU A 76 -0.02 0.86 13.65
N ALA A 77 -0.68 1.99 13.40
CA ALA A 77 -1.47 2.70 14.41
C ALA A 77 -2.65 1.85 14.89
N LEU A 78 -3.39 1.23 13.98
CA LEU A 78 -4.51 0.35 14.31
C LEU A 78 -4.05 -0.88 15.09
N SER A 79 -2.99 -1.55 14.65
CA SER A 79 -2.45 -2.74 15.33
C SER A 79 -1.96 -2.39 16.73
N PHE A 80 -1.28 -1.25 16.90
CA PHE A 80 -0.84 -0.78 18.22
C PHE A 80 -2.02 -0.42 19.13
N ALA A 81 -3.03 0.28 18.60
CA ALA A 81 -4.23 0.64 19.35
C ALA A 81 -5.01 -0.59 19.80
N LEU A 82 -5.19 -1.57 18.91
CA LEU A 82 -5.83 -2.85 19.21
C LEU A 82 -5.05 -3.63 20.26
N GLY A 83 -3.72 -3.75 20.10
CA GLY A 83 -2.87 -4.42 21.08
C GLY A 83 -2.99 -3.80 22.48
N LYS A 84 -3.02 -2.46 22.55
CA LYS A 84 -3.19 -1.72 23.81
C LYS A 84 -4.60 -1.89 24.40
N ALA A 85 -5.63 -1.90 23.57
CA ALA A 85 -7.01 -2.08 24.02
C ALA A 85 -7.21 -3.48 24.62
N LEU A 86 -6.67 -4.50 23.95
CA LEU A 86 -6.73 -5.89 24.41
C LEU A 86 -5.86 -6.14 25.65
N SER A 87 -4.67 -5.53 25.74
CA SER A 87 -3.81 -5.68 26.91
C SER A 87 -4.35 -5.01 28.17
N LYS A 88 -5.25 -4.03 28.03
CA LYS A 88 -5.87 -3.30 29.16
C LYS A 88 -7.08 -4.05 29.76
N THR A 89 -7.51 -5.14 29.12
CA THR A 89 -8.67 -5.94 29.53
C THR A 89 -8.28 -7.27 30.20
N SER A 90 -7.07 -7.33 30.76
CA SER A 90 -6.62 -8.39 31.67
C SER A 90 -6.10 -7.81 32.97
#